data_AF-A0A497MXW8-F1
#
_entry.id   AF-A0A497MXW8-F1
#
_cell.length_a   1.000
_cell.length_b   1.000
_cell.length_c   1.000
_cell.angle_alpha   90.00
_cell.angle_beta   90.00
_cell.angle_gamma   90.00
#
_symmetry.space_group_name_H-M   'P 1'
#
loop_
_entity.id
_entity.type
_entity.pdbx_description
1 polymer ?
#
loop_
_entity_poly.entity_id
_entity_poly.type
_entity_poly.pdbx_seq_one_letter_code
_entity_poly.pdbx_strand_id
1 'polypeptide(L)' 'ERCVGCGLCVKACEFNAITLHPGRKVVIVCDLCGGEPKCVEVCPKGALDLRTAEEIAQRKETFRKLLP' A
#
# COMPACT_ATOMS: atom_id res chain seq x y z
N GLU A 1 8.68 2.51 5.57
CA GLU A 1 9.91 1.73 5.35
C GLU A 1 9.71 0.20 5.43
N ARG A 2 8.49 -0.32 5.24
CA ARG A 2 8.20 -1.78 5.38
C ARG A 2 8.36 -2.58 4.08
N CYS A 3 8.25 -1.94 2.92
CA CYS A 3 8.36 -2.62 1.64
C CYS A 3 9.83 -2.98 1.34
N VAL A 4 10.08 -4.23 0.96
CA VAL A 4 11.42 -4.74 0.63
C VAL A 4 11.65 -4.93 -0.87
N GLY A 5 10.63 -4.65 -1.70
CA GLY A 5 10.71 -4.81 -3.15
C GLY A 5 10.65 -6.26 -3.64
N CYS A 6 10.05 -7.19 -2.89
CA CYS A 6 10.00 -8.61 -3.27
C CYS A 6 9.08 -8.94 -4.45
N GLY A 7 8.18 -8.02 -4.85
CA GLY A 7 7.30 -8.20 -6.01
C GLY A 7 6.14 -9.18 -5.83
N LEU A 8 5.91 -9.76 -4.63
CA LEU A 8 4.78 -10.68 -4.41
C LEU A 8 3.43 -10.04 -4.69
N CYS A 9 3.23 -8.79 -4.28
CA CYS A 9 2.02 -8.02 -4.59
C CYS A 9 1.80 -7.82 -6.10
N VAL A 10 2.87 -7.63 -6.88
CA VAL A 10 2.80 -7.52 -8.34
C VAL A 10 2.27 -8.82 -8.93
N LYS A 11 2.83 -9.96 -8.52
CA LYS A 11 2.40 -11.28 -8.98
C LYS A 11 0.98 -11.66 -8.55
N ALA A 12 0.54 -11.18 -7.39
CA ALA A 12 -0.81 -11.47 -6.88
C ALA A 12 -1.91 -10.64 -7.54
N CYS A 13 -1.58 -9.60 -8.31
CA CYS A 13 -2.58 -8.78 -8.98
C CYS A 13 -3.00 -9.41 -10.30
N GLU A 14 -4.20 -9.98 -10.33
CA GLU A 14 -4.79 -10.60 -11.54
C GLU A 14 -4.98 -9.59 -12.70
N PHE A 15 -5.07 -8.29 -12.36
CA PHE A 15 -5.24 -7.20 -13.32
C PHE A 15 -3.92 -6.59 -13.79
N ASN A 16 -2.77 -7.06 -13.29
CA ASN A 16 -1.44 -6.49 -13.58
C ASN A 16 -1.34 -4.97 -13.33
N ALA A 17 -2.11 -4.43 -12.38
CA ALA A 17 -2.20 -3.00 -12.11
C ALA A 17 -1.09 -2.45 -11.19
N ILE A 18 -0.24 -3.32 -10.64
CA ILE A 18 0.79 -2.97 -9.65
C ILE A 18 2.16 -2.94 -10.31
N THR A 19 2.92 -1.86 -10.10
CA THR A 19 4.28 -1.72 -10.63
C THR A 19 5.28 -1.50 -9.50
N LEU A 20 6.40 -2.23 -9.53
CA LEU A 20 7.54 -2.01 -8.65
C LEU A 20 8.45 -0.93 -9.24
N HIS A 21 8.84 0.05 -8.42
CA HIS A 21 9.75 1.09 -8.87
C HIS A 21 11.16 0.50 -9.11
N PRO A 22 11.83 0.79 -10.24
CA PRO A 22 13.07 0.10 -10.64
C PRO A 22 14.25 0.36 -9.71
N GLY A 23 14.35 1.55 -9.12
CA GLY A 23 15.45 1.93 -8.21
C GLY A 23 15.07 2.12 -6.75
N ARG A 24 13.82 1.84 -6.35
CA ARG A 24 13.33 2.12 -4.99
C ARG A 24 12.47 0.96 -4.49
N LYS A 25 12.55 0.67 -3.19
CA LYS A 25 11.73 -0.37 -2.54
C LYS A 25 10.30 0.14 -2.29
N VAL A 26 9.64 0.60 -3.34
CA VAL A 26 8.27 1.12 -3.32
C VAL A 26 7.49 0.59 -4.51
N VAL A 27 6.20 0.39 -4.31
CA VAL A 27 5.26 -0.07 -5.34
C VAL A 27 4.18 0.98 -5.54
N ILE A 28 3.68 1.09 -6.76
CA ILE A 28 2.47 1.85 -7.08
C ILE A 28 1.31 0.85 -7.09
N VAL A 29 0.25 1.15 -6.35
CA VAL A 29 -0.92 0.28 -6.14
C VAL A 29 -2.21 1.05 -6.39
N CYS A 30 -3.31 0.33 -6.64
CA CYS A 30 -4.66 0.87 -6.73
C CYS A 30 -5.53 0.37 -5.56
N ASP A 31 -6.75 0.88 -5.49
CA ASP A 31 -7.80 0.56 -4.50
C ASP A 31 -9.05 -0.06 -5.14
N LEU A 32 -8.94 -0.53 -6.39
CA LEU A 32 -10.06 -0.98 -7.23
C LEU A 32 -10.60 -2.38 -6.89
N CYS A 33 -10.09 -3.04 -5.85
CA CYS A 33 -10.48 -4.40 -5.47
C CYS A 33 -11.77 -4.48 -4.62
N GLY A 34 -12.50 -3.37 -4.44
CA GLY A 34 -13.80 -3.39 -3.76
C GLY A 34 -13.75 -3.76 -2.27
N GLY A 35 -12.61 -3.57 -1.60
CA GLY A 35 -12.44 -3.86 -0.18
C GLY A 35 -11.55 -5.06 0.16
N GLU A 36 -11.29 -5.96 -0.79
CA GLU A 36 -10.52 -7.19 -0.56
C GLU A 36 -9.25 -7.29 -1.45
N PRO A 37 -8.29 -6.37 -1.30
CA PRO A 37 -7.09 -6.34 -2.14
C PRO A 37 -6.12 -7.48 -1.81
N LYS A 38 -5.93 -8.40 -2.77
CA LYS A 38 -4.96 -9.51 -2.66
C LYS A 38 -3.52 -9.06 -2.46
N CYS A 39 -3.16 -7.88 -2.94
CA CYS A 39 -1.84 -7.31 -2.72
C CYS A 39 -1.55 -7.00 -1.25
N VAL A 40 -2.56 -6.66 -0.45
CA VAL A 40 -2.45 -6.45 0.99
C VAL A 40 -2.32 -7.80 1.70
N GLU A 41 -3.19 -8.76 1.37
CA GLU A 41 -3.21 -10.11 1.95
C GLU A 41 -1.86 -10.85 1.77
N VAL A 42 -1.28 -10.80 0.57
CA VAL A 42 -0.04 -11.54 0.26
C VAL A 42 1.21 -10.90 0.85
N CYS A 43 1.15 -9.67 1.36
CA CYS A 43 2.36 -8.92 1.73
C CYS A 43 2.94 -9.43 3.06
N PRO A 44 4.07 -10.16 3.08
CA PRO A 44 4.60 -10.75 4.32
C PRO A 44 5.17 -9.72 5.29
N LYS A 45 5.43 -8.49 4.82
CA LYS A 45 5.94 -7.38 5.63
C LYS A 45 4.83 -6.44 6.09
N GLY A 46 3.56 -6.70 5.72
CA GLY A 46 2.44 -5.80 5.97
C GLY A 46 2.72 -4.39 5.45
N ALA A 47 3.40 -4.25 4.31
CA ALA A 47 3.83 -2.95 3.81
C ALA A 47 2.70 -2.17 3.11
N LEU A 48 1.62 -2.87 2.76
CA LEU A 48 0.42 -2.35 2.14
C LEU A 48 -0.73 -2.46 3.15
N ASP A 49 -1.67 -1.52 3.06
CA ASP A 49 -2.81 -1.42 3.96
C ASP A 49 -3.96 -0.73 3.21
N LEU A 50 -5.18 -1.23 3.35
CA LEU A 50 -6.36 -0.59 2.77
C LEU A 50 -6.97 0.33 3.81
N ARG A 51 -7.16 1.60 3.44
CA ARG A 51 -7.69 2.64 4.34
C ARG A 51 -8.76 3.45 3.64
N THR A 52 -9.75 3.90 4.40
CA THR A 52 -10.77 4.83 3.90
C THR A 52 -10.22 6.26 3.83
N ALA A 53 -10.92 7.11 3.10
CA ALA A 53 -10.57 8.53 3.01
C ALA A 53 -10.60 9.20 4.39
N GLU A 54 -11.54 8.82 5.24
CA GLU A 54 -11.68 9.32 6.61
C GLU A 54 -10.48 8.91 7.48
N GLU A 55 -10.06 7.64 7.43
CA GLU A 55 -8.88 7.17 8.19
C GLU A 55 -7.61 7.91 7.74
N ILE A 56 -7.45 8.14 6.44
CA ILE A 56 -6.32 8.88 5.88
C ILE A 56 -6.35 10.34 6.36
N ALA A 57 -7.52 10.99 6.36
CA ALA A 57 -7.69 12.36 6.81
C ALA A 57 -7.37 12.50 8.31
N GLN A 58 -7.87 11.58 9.14
CA GLN A 58 -7.57 11.56 10.57
C GLN A 58 -6.07 11.41 10.83
N ARG A 59 -5.40 10.47 10.16
CA ARG A 59 -3.96 10.26 10.32
C ARG A 59 -3.15 11.50 9.94
N LYS A 60 -3.56 12.23 8.89
CA LYS A 60 -2.93 13.51 8.51
C LYS A 60 -3.10 14.56 9.60
N GLU A 61 -4.29 14.70 10.17
CA GLU A 61 -4.54 15.67 11.24
C GLU A 61 -3.78 15.33 12.52
N THR A 62 -3.74 14.04 12.90
CA THR A 62 -2.91 13.58 14.02
C THR A 62 -1.44 13.90 13.79
N PHE A 63 -0.91 13.66 12.58
CA PHE A 63 0.46 13.99 12.25
C PHE A 63 0.73 15.50 12.30
N ARG A 64 -0.21 16.32 11.81
CA ARG A 64 -0.14 17.79 11.88
C ARG A 64 -0.10 18.33 13.32
N LYS A 65 -0.79 17.68 14.26
CA LYS A 65 -0.79 18.07 15.67
C LYS A 65 0.44 17.59 16.44
N LEU A 66 1.09 16.50 16.00
CA LEU A 66 2.22 15.88 16.69
C LEU A 66 3.58 16.35 16.18
N LEU A 67 3.67 16.89 14.96
CA LEU A 67 4.88 17.58 14.49
C LEU A 67 4.84 19.03 15.00
N PRO A 68 5.81 19.47 15.84
CA PRO A 68 5.93 20.87 16.25
C PRO A 68 6.30 21.80 15.09
#